data_AF-A0A0N0VM21-F1
#
_entry.id   AF-A0A0N0VM21-F1
#
_cell.length_a   1.000
_cell.length_b   1.000
_cell.length_c   1.000
_cell.angle_alpha   90.00
_cell.angle_beta   90.00
_cell.angle_gamma   90.00
#
_symmetry.space_group_name_H-M   'P 1'
#
loop_
_entity.id
_entity.type
_entity.pdbx_description
1 polymer ?
#
loop_
_entity_poly.entity_id
_entity_poly.type
_entity_poly.pdbx_seq_one_letter_code
_entity_poly.pdbx_strand_id
1 'polypeptide(L)' 'MRFLHYIGFFTLGTLPYVLIASYAGSISSPESPQPAIYAALALYVFLWLGWYLLHRRTRRRIKG' A
#
# COMPACT_ATOMS: atom_id res chain seq x y z
N MET A 1 17.67 -15.05 13.59
CA MET A 1 17.59 -13.58 13.52
C MET A 1 17.17 -13.04 12.13
N ARG A 2 17.69 -13.53 10.99
CA ARG A 2 17.35 -13.02 9.64
C ARG A 2 15.88 -13.25 9.23
N PHE A 3 15.30 -14.39 9.60
CA PHE A 3 13.91 -14.73 9.28
C PHE A 3 12.88 -13.82 9.97
N LEU A 4 13.11 -13.46 11.25
CA LEU A 4 12.25 -12.53 11.98
C LEU A 4 12.28 -11.12 11.38
N HIS A 5 13.44 -10.66 10.92
CA HIS A 5 13.54 -9.39 10.18
C HIS A 5 12.75 -9.45 8.88
N TYR A 6 12.86 -10.54 8.12
CA TYR A 6 12.05 -10.73 6.92
C TYR A 6 10.56 -10.67 7.22
N ILE A 7 10.07 -11.40 8.22
CA ILE A 7 8.66 -11.36 8.63
C ILE A 7 8.27 -9.95 9.02
N GLY A 8 9.10 -9.25 9.80
CA GLY A 8 8.85 -7.88 10.23
C GLY A 8 8.67 -6.93 9.04
N PHE A 9 9.63 -6.91 8.11
CA PHE A 9 9.57 -6.06 6.92
C PHE A 9 8.44 -6.46 5.97
N PHE A 10 8.20 -7.76 5.78
CA PHE A 10 7.11 -8.27 4.96
C PHE A 10 5.75 -7.83 5.51
N THR A 11 5.56 -8.01 6.81
CA THR A 11 4.33 -7.64 7.52
C THR A 11 4.10 -6.14 7.46
N LEU A 12 5.13 -5.33 7.72
CA LEU A 12 5.05 -3.87 7.64
C LEU A 12 4.74 -3.39 6.22
N GLY A 13 5.26 -4.05 5.20
CA GLY A 13 4.95 -3.73 3.79
C GLY A 13 3.57 -4.21 3.35
N THR A 14 3.08 -5.33 3.89
CA THR A 14 1.92 -6.05 3.37
C THR A 14 0.63 -5.80 4.15
N LEU A 15 0.67 -5.91 5.48
CA LEU A 15 -0.55 -5.84 6.28
C LEU A 15 -1.32 -4.53 6.12
N PRO A 16 -0.70 -3.33 6.07
CA PRO A 16 -1.47 -2.10 6.00
C PRO A 16 -2.44 -2.05 4.82
N TYR A 17 -1.98 -2.38 3.61
CA TYR A 17 -2.85 -2.35 2.43
C TYR A 17 -3.81 -3.54 2.38
N VAL A 18 -3.38 -4.72 2.85
CA VAL A 18 -4.24 -5.92 2.87
C VAL A 18 -5.43 -5.71 3.80
N LEU A 19 -5.22 -5.10 4.98
CA LEU A 19 -6.29 -4.80 5.94
C LEU A 19 -7.32 -3.83 5.35
N ILE A 20 -6.85 -2.79 4.64
CA ILE A 20 -7.74 -1.82 3.98
C ILE A 20 -8.54 -2.52 2.87
N ALA A 21 -7.88 -3.31 2.02
CA ALA A 21 -8.52 -3.98 0.91
C ALA A 21 -9.54 -5.04 1.37
N SER A 22 -9.19 -5.85 2.39
CA SER A 22 -10.08 -6.88 2.92
C SER A 22 -11.28 -6.29 3.64
N TYR A 23 -11.09 -5.21 4.41
CA TYR A 23 -12.18 -4.50 5.06
C TYR A 23 -13.11 -3.83 4.04
N ALA A 24 -12.56 -3.11 3.05
CA ALA A 24 -13.37 -2.47 2.02
C ALA A 24 -14.13 -3.50 1.17
N GLY A 25 -13.51 -4.65 0.90
CA GLY A 25 -14.14 -5.77 0.23
C GLY A 25 -15.28 -6.37 1.05
N SER A 26 -15.09 -6.57 2.36
CA SER A 26 -16.10 -7.19 3.23
C SER A 26 -17.38 -6.37 3.41
N ILE A 27 -17.29 -5.04 3.28
CA ILE A 27 -18.44 -4.13 3.35
C ILE A 27 -19.03 -3.80 1.97
N SER A 28 -18.46 -4.30 0.88
CA SER A 28 -18.94 -4.09 -0.48
C SER A 28 -19.79 -5.26 -0.97
N SER A 29 -20.75 -4.99 -1.85
CA SER A 29 -21.48 -6.01 -2.59
C SER A 29 -21.55 -5.66 -4.08
N PRO A 30 -21.98 -6.57 -4.97
CA PRO A 30 -22.19 -6.25 -6.38
C PRO A 30 -23.17 -5.09 -6.62
N GLU A 31 -24.14 -4.91 -5.72
CA GLU A 31 -25.14 -3.85 -5.76
C GLU A 31 -24.62 -2.52 -5.19
N SER A 32 -23.64 -2.58 -4.28
CA SER A 32 -22.97 -1.43 -3.66
C SER A 32 -21.43 -1.54 -3.72
N PRO A 33 -20.81 -1.52 -4.92
CA PRO A 33 -19.38 -1.79 -5.08
C PRO A 33 -18.48 -0.61 -4.71
N GLN A 34 -19.07 0.54 -4.37
CA GLN A 34 -18.33 1.79 -4.17
C GLN A 34 -17.20 1.69 -3.12
N PRO A 35 -17.37 1.03 -1.96
CA PRO A 35 -16.31 0.93 -0.95
C PRO A 35 -15.04 0.27 -1.49
N ALA A 36 -15.17 -0.83 -2.23
CA ALA A 36 -14.04 -1.55 -2.82
C ALA A 36 -13.32 -0.72 -3.88
N ILE A 37 -14.08 -0.02 -4.74
CA ILE A 37 -13.53 0.85 -5.79
C ILE A 37 -12.75 2.01 -5.16
N TYR A 38 -13.32 2.70 -4.18
CA TYR A 38 -12.66 3.82 -3.52
C TYR A 38 -11.41 3.39 -2.76
N ALA A 39 -11.46 2.26 -2.06
CA ALA A 39 -10.29 1.70 -1.40
C ALA A 39 -9.17 1.35 -2.39
N ALA A 40 -9.52 0.70 -3.51
CA ALA A 40 -8.55 0.38 -4.56
C ALA A 40 -7.90 1.64 -5.13
N LEU A 41 -8.68 2.65 -5.50
CA LEU A 41 -8.17 3.92 -6.02
C LEU A 41 -7.26 4.63 -5.01
N ALA A 42 -7.69 4.73 -3.75
CA ALA A 42 -6.92 5.35 -2.69
C ALA A 42 -5.58 4.64 -2.46
N LEU A 43 -5.59 3.30 -2.41
CA LEU A 43 -4.37 2.49 -2.28
C LEU A 43 -3.43 2.72 -3.45
N TYR A 44 -3.93 2.69 -4.69
CA TYR A 44 -3.10 2.94 -5.87
C TYR A 44 -2.44 4.31 -5.82
N VAL A 45 -3.23 5.37 -5.58
CA VAL A 45 -2.72 6.74 -5.50
C VAL A 45 -1.68 6.87 -4.40
N PHE A 46 -1.97 6.35 -3.20
CA PHE A 46 -1.07 6.45 -2.06
C PHE A 46 0.26 5.72 -2.30
N LEU A 47 0.21 4.48 -2.80
CA LEU A 47 1.40 3.68 -3.06
C LEU A 47 2.24 4.28 -4.19
N TRP A 48 1.61 4.74 -5.27
CA TRP A 48 2.31 5.42 -6.37
C TRP A 48 2.93 6.73 -5.92
N LEU A 49 2.22 7.53 -5.13
CA LEU A 49 2.75 8.78 -4.61
C LEU A 49 3.93 8.52 -3.67
N GLY A 50 3.83 7.51 -2.80
CA GLY A 50 4.93 7.06 -1.95
C GLY A 50 6.16 6.66 -2.76
N TRP A 51 5.99 5.84 -3.79
CA TRP A 51 7.07 5.45 -4.71
C TRP A 51 7.67 6.67 -5.43
N TYR A 52 6.84 7.54 -5.97
CA TYR A 52 7.27 8.75 -6.66
C TYR A 52 8.12 9.66 -5.75
N LEU A 53 7.67 9.88 -4.51
CA LEU A 53 8.38 10.69 -3.52
C LEU A 53 9.71 10.05 -3.10
N LEU A 54 9.72 8.73 -2.86
CA LEU A 54 10.94 7.98 -2.55
C LEU A 54 11.95 8.08 -3.70
N HIS A 55 11.49 7.81 -4.93
CA HIS A 55 12.32 7.88 -6.14
C HIS A 55 12.90 9.26 -6.37
N ARG A 56 12.10 10.32 -6.19
CA ARG A 56 12.55 11.71 -6.28
C ARG A 56 13.63 12.03 -5.25
N ARG A 57 13.48 11.53 -4.01
CA ARG A 57 14.48 11.71 -2.94
C ARG A 57 15.78 10.95 -3.25
N THR A 58 15.68 9.70 -3.68
CA THR A 58 16.86 8.87 -4.02
C THR A 58 17.64 9.44 -5.21
N ARG A 59 16.95 9.90 -6.27
CA ARG A 59 17.63 10.54 -7.42
C ARG A 59 18.33 11.85 -7.05
N ARG A 60 17.79 12.62 -6.09
CA ARG A 60 18.46 13.83 -5.58
C ARG A 60 19.73 13.50 -4.78
N ARG A 61 19.73 12.38 -4.05
CA ARG A 61 20.90 11.92 -3.27
C ARG A 61 22.06 11.43 -4.15
N ILE A 62 21.79 10.89 -5.34
CA ILE A 62 22.82 10.38 -6.27
C ILE A 62 23.46 11.52 -7.08
N LYS A 63 22.80 12.67 -7.22
CA LYS A 63 23.29 13.83 -7.99
C LYS A 63 24.00 14.90 -7.15
N GLY A 64 24.05 14.74 -5.83
CA GLY A 64 24.67 15.69 -4.88
C GLY A 64 25.99 15.19 -4.35
#